data_AF-A0A8B5WLI5-F1
#
_entry.id   AF-A0A8B5WLI5-F1
#
_cell.length_a   1.000
_cell.length_b   1.000
_cell.length_c   1.000
_cell.angle_alpha   90.00
_cell.angle_beta   90.00
_cell.angle_gamma   90.00
#
_symmetry.space_group_name_H-M   'P 1'
#
loop_
_entity.id
_entity.type
_entity.pdbx_description
1 polymer ?
#
loop_
_entity_poly.entity_id
_entity_poly.type
_entity_poly.pdbx_seq_one_letter_code
_entity_poly.pdbx_strand_id
1 'polypeptide(L)'
;MRKLCERNVRLSGFKDDLQKSWEYTIFSLLIEDVYQTIVESDAYPAAVRRRAAIDLIHLWEHRFDRNVTEYAPTLIDLWRVRKRIAPVFGTMLGTMELMRISSLLSTRWYGFLSEYGDDPEVIHALEEFIFGLTYEQIARVREAMRTRHVSVIDREELNTILELEMVPDDVSDVDPRRMYLFYQRRAKAADRRRFSPLPGPTRTLEEALLVQMIEEQTRNGDYHEAW
;
A
#
# COMPACT_ATOMS: atom_id res chain seq x y z
N MET A 1 -12.88 4.26 19.90
CA MET A 1 -14.15 4.58 19.20
C MET A 1 -15.17 3.44 19.27
N ARG A 2 -14.86 2.21 18.83
CA ARG A 2 -15.78 1.05 18.88
C ARG A 2 -16.34 0.75 20.29
N LYS A 3 -15.46 0.74 21.31
CA LYS A 3 -15.84 0.63 22.74
C LYS A 3 -16.75 1.76 23.26
N LEU A 4 -16.71 2.95 22.64
CA LEU A 4 -17.58 4.08 23.00
C LEU A 4 -18.97 3.93 22.38
N CYS A 5 -19.05 3.40 21.15
CA CYS A 5 -20.31 3.09 20.47
C CYS A 5 -21.00 1.87 21.09
N GLU A 6 -20.24 0.87 21.56
CA GLU A 6 -20.75 -0.30 22.29
C GLU A 6 -21.34 0.08 23.65
N ARG A 7 -20.82 1.13 24.29
CA ARG A 7 -21.32 1.65 25.57
C ARG A 7 -22.55 2.55 25.46
N ASN A 8 -22.88 3.04 24.26
CA ASN A 8 -23.99 3.98 24.06
C ASN A 8 -24.91 3.49 22.94
N VAL A 9 -26.09 2.99 23.32
CA VAL A 9 -27.14 2.48 22.41
C VAL A 9 -27.56 3.52 21.35
N ARG A 10 -27.44 4.81 21.63
CA ARG A 10 -27.73 5.89 20.65
C ARG A 10 -26.64 6.08 19.59
N LEU A 11 -25.41 5.64 19.87
CA LEU A 11 -24.26 5.77 18.96
C LEU A 11 -24.02 4.50 18.13
N SER A 12 -24.69 3.39 18.46
CA SER A 12 -24.57 2.13 17.71
C SER A 12 -24.99 2.27 16.24
N GLY A 13 -25.99 3.11 15.96
CA GLY A 13 -26.47 3.40 14.60
C GLY A 13 -25.49 4.19 13.72
N PHE A 14 -24.54 4.92 14.32
CA PHE A 14 -23.51 5.70 13.59
C PHE A 14 -22.18 4.96 13.45
N LYS A 15 -22.10 3.71 13.95
CA LYS A 15 -20.86 2.95 14.02
C LYS A 15 -20.19 2.80 12.64
N ASP A 16 -20.98 2.46 11.62
CA ASP A 16 -20.46 2.21 10.28
C ASP A 16 -20.06 3.50 9.57
N ASP A 17 -20.81 4.58 9.76
CA ASP A 17 -20.48 5.90 9.20
C ASP A 17 -19.23 6.49 9.84
N LEU A 18 -19.06 6.32 11.16
CA LEU A 18 -17.84 6.70 11.87
C LEU A 18 -16.64 5.88 11.42
N GLN A 19 -16.83 4.57 11.20
CA GLN A 19 -15.78 3.70 10.69
C GLN A 19 -15.34 4.13 9.28
N LYS A 20 -16.29 4.38 8.38
CA LYS A 20 -16.02 4.87 7.01
C LYS A 20 -15.30 6.22 7.02
N SER A 21 -15.76 7.16 7.84
CA SER A 21 -15.13 8.48 7.99
C SER A 21 -13.69 8.38 8.51
N TRP A 22 -13.46 7.47 9.45
CA TRP A 22 -12.13 7.26 10.00
C TRP A 22 -11.20 6.60 8.97
N GLU A 23 -11.68 5.59 8.25
CA GLU A 23 -10.94 4.96 7.14
C GLU A 23 -10.56 5.98 6.08
N TYR A 24 -11.52 6.78 5.64
CA TYR A 24 -11.28 7.84 4.66
C TYR A 24 -10.22 8.84 5.13
N THR A 25 -10.29 9.29 6.38
CA THR A 25 -9.25 10.15 6.96
C THR A 25 -7.87 9.49 6.91
N ILE A 26 -7.75 8.23 7.32
CA ILE A 26 -6.46 7.53 7.30
C ILE A 26 -5.96 7.28 5.87
N PHE A 27 -6.85 6.96 4.93
CA PHE A 27 -6.52 6.87 3.52
C PHE A 27 -5.98 8.18 2.97
N SER A 28 -6.60 9.31 3.32
CA SER A 28 -6.14 10.63 2.88
C SER A 28 -4.71 10.93 3.35
N LEU A 29 -4.37 10.58 4.59
CA LEU A 29 -3.01 10.76 5.13
C LEU A 29 -1.99 9.85 4.43
N LEU A 30 -2.38 8.61 4.12
CA LEU A 30 -1.52 7.69 3.40
C LEU A 30 -1.22 8.20 1.99
N ILE A 31 -2.27 8.61 1.26
CA ILE A 31 -2.15 9.11 -0.11
C ILE A 31 -1.32 10.41 -0.14
N GLU A 32 -1.52 11.28 0.85
CA GLU A 32 -0.71 12.49 1.06
C GLU A 32 0.78 12.15 1.20
N ASP A 33 1.14 11.22 2.07
CA ASP A 33 2.54 10.80 2.25
C ASP A 33 3.16 10.26 0.94
N VAL A 34 2.37 9.53 0.14
CA VAL A 34 2.83 9.01 -1.16
C VAL A 34 3.06 10.17 -2.15
N TYR A 35 2.12 11.09 -2.27
CA TYR A 35 2.29 12.28 -3.12
C TYR A 35 3.48 13.13 -2.68
N GLN A 36 3.63 13.36 -1.38
CA GLN A 36 4.75 14.12 -0.82
C GLN A 36 6.09 13.49 -1.18
N THR A 37 6.20 12.16 -1.05
CA THR A 37 7.41 11.40 -1.45
C THR A 37 7.76 11.62 -2.92
N ILE A 38 6.75 11.68 -3.82
CA ILE A 38 6.95 11.90 -5.25
C ILE A 38 7.36 13.35 -5.53
N VAL A 39 6.72 14.32 -4.89
CA VAL A 39 7.00 15.75 -5.05
C VAL A 39 8.43 16.09 -4.60
N GLU A 40 8.87 15.52 -3.48
CA GLU A 40 10.20 15.76 -2.89
C GLU A 40 11.33 15.01 -3.60
N SER A 41 11.01 13.98 -4.38
CA SER A 41 12.00 13.12 -5.01
C SER A 41 12.54 13.73 -6.31
N ASP A 42 13.86 13.93 -6.37
CA ASP A 42 14.56 14.33 -7.60
C ASP A 42 14.69 13.20 -8.63
N ALA A 43 14.26 11.98 -8.29
CA ALA A 43 14.30 10.84 -9.21
C ALA A 43 13.18 10.89 -10.26
N TYR A 44 12.19 11.77 -10.11
CA TYR A 44 11.05 11.88 -11.03
C TYR A 44 11.15 13.10 -11.95
N PRO A 45 10.69 13.00 -13.21
CA PRO A 45 10.61 14.15 -14.11
C PRO A 45 9.80 15.30 -13.52
N ALA A 46 10.17 16.55 -13.86
CA ALA A 46 9.47 17.73 -13.37
C ALA A 46 7.96 17.72 -13.67
N ALA A 47 7.55 17.13 -14.80
CA ALA A 47 6.13 16.99 -15.16
C ALA A 47 5.37 16.10 -14.17
N VAL A 48 5.93 14.93 -13.81
CA VAL A 48 5.34 14.00 -12.82
C VAL A 48 5.24 14.66 -11.45
N ARG A 49 6.31 15.32 -10.99
CA ARG A 49 6.31 16.03 -9.70
C ARG A 49 5.30 17.17 -9.65
N ARG A 50 5.21 17.94 -10.74
CA ARG A 50 4.22 19.03 -10.86
C ARG A 50 2.80 18.48 -10.80
N ARG A 51 2.54 17.38 -11.50
CA ARG A 51 1.25 16.70 -11.49
C ARG A 51 0.89 16.21 -10.09
N ALA A 52 1.81 15.49 -9.44
CA ALA A 52 1.66 15.04 -8.06
C ALA A 52 1.37 16.19 -7.09
N ALA A 53 2.03 17.34 -7.25
CA ALA A 53 1.78 18.52 -6.43
C ALA A 53 0.38 19.11 -6.63
N ILE A 54 -0.12 19.15 -7.87
CA ILE A 54 -1.48 19.59 -8.18
C ILE A 54 -2.51 18.63 -7.55
N ASP A 55 -2.33 17.33 -7.72
CA ASP A 55 -3.22 16.32 -7.14
C ASP A 55 -3.19 16.34 -5.61
N LEU A 56 -2.04 16.64 -5.00
CA LEU A 56 -1.91 16.85 -3.56
C LEU A 56 -2.65 18.10 -3.07
N ILE A 57 -2.59 19.21 -3.82
CA ILE A 57 -3.36 20.42 -3.51
C ILE A 57 -4.86 20.11 -3.56
N HIS A 58 -5.33 19.44 -4.62
CA HIS A 58 -6.72 19.02 -4.72
C HIS A 58 -7.14 18.11 -3.56
N LEU A 59 -6.27 17.17 -3.15
CA LEU A 59 -6.48 16.33 -1.97
C LEU A 59 -6.66 17.18 -0.70
N TRP A 60 -5.85 18.22 -0.51
CA TRP A 60 -5.99 19.12 0.64
C TRP A 60 -7.28 19.95 0.59
N GLU A 61 -7.65 20.47 -0.58
CA GLU A 61 -8.82 21.34 -0.77
C GLU A 61 -10.14 20.62 -0.46
N HIS A 62 -10.29 19.37 -0.90
CA HIS A 62 -11.52 18.61 -0.69
C HIS A 62 -11.35 17.37 0.21
N ARG A 63 -10.34 17.39 1.09
CA ARG A 63 -10.08 16.33 2.09
C ARG A 63 -11.28 15.93 2.94
N PHE A 64 -12.21 16.85 3.18
CA PHE A 64 -13.41 16.59 3.98
C PHE A 64 -14.69 16.65 3.16
N ASP A 65 -14.57 16.85 1.85
CA ASP A 65 -15.71 16.88 0.96
C ASP A 65 -16.14 15.44 0.64
N ARG A 66 -17.34 15.09 1.12
CA ARG A 66 -17.93 13.77 0.91
C ARG A 66 -18.41 13.56 -0.53
N ASN A 67 -18.44 14.62 -1.34
CA ASN A 67 -18.91 14.60 -2.72
C ASN A 67 -17.78 14.53 -3.75
N VAL A 68 -16.53 14.77 -3.34
CA VAL A 68 -15.38 14.72 -4.26
C VAL A 68 -14.91 13.28 -4.43
N THR A 69 -14.94 12.86 -5.69
CA THR A 69 -14.64 11.50 -6.12
C THR A 69 -13.15 11.25 -5.98
N GLU A 70 -12.81 10.27 -5.14
CA GLU A 70 -11.51 9.65 -4.88
C GLU A 70 -10.30 10.16 -5.70
N TYR A 71 -9.35 10.83 -5.05
CA TYR A 71 -8.10 11.38 -5.64
C TYR A 71 -7.07 10.34 -6.08
N ALA A 72 -7.23 9.09 -5.65
CA ALA A 72 -6.41 7.96 -6.06
C ALA A 72 -7.26 6.69 -5.92
N PRO A 73 -8.30 6.50 -6.76
CA PRO A 73 -9.31 5.45 -6.57
C PRO A 73 -8.66 4.06 -6.61
N THR A 74 -7.66 3.88 -7.49
CA THR A 74 -6.92 2.63 -7.60
C THR A 74 -6.11 2.31 -6.34
N LEU A 75 -5.53 3.29 -5.66
CA LEU A 75 -4.85 3.06 -4.36
C LEU A 75 -5.86 2.70 -3.27
N ILE A 76 -7.01 3.40 -3.23
CA ILE A 76 -8.06 3.09 -2.26
C ILE A 76 -8.57 1.66 -2.46
N ASP A 77 -8.81 1.25 -3.71
CA ASP A 77 -9.22 -0.11 -4.05
C ASP A 77 -8.15 -1.14 -3.69
N LEU A 78 -6.88 -0.87 -4.00
CA LEU A 78 -5.74 -1.72 -3.63
C LEU A 78 -5.75 -2.03 -2.13
N TRP A 79 -5.93 -1.01 -1.31
CA TRP A 79 -5.98 -1.19 0.14
C TRP A 79 -7.28 -1.81 0.65
N ARG A 80 -8.44 -1.47 0.08
CA ARG A 80 -9.72 -2.14 0.39
C ARG A 80 -9.63 -3.64 0.14
N VAL A 81 -8.98 -4.04 -0.96
CA VAL A 81 -8.71 -5.43 -1.30
C VAL A 81 -7.73 -6.05 -0.31
N ARG A 82 -6.62 -5.36 0.02
CA ARG A 82 -5.62 -5.86 0.97
C ARG A 82 -6.19 -6.12 2.37
N LYS A 83 -7.14 -5.31 2.84
CA LYS A 83 -7.84 -5.53 4.13
C LYS A 83 -8.61 -6.86 4.18
N ARG A 84 -8.99 -7.42 3.02
CA ARG A 84 -9.74 -8.69 2.91
C ARG A 84 -8.85 -9.90 2.66
N ILE A 85 -7.58 -9.68 2.35
CA ILE A 85 -6.63 -10.73 1.96
C ILE A 85 -5.55 -10.85 3.03
N ALA A 86 -5.74 -11.84 3.89
CA ALA A 86 -4.71 -12.32 4.79
C ALA A 86 -3.64 -13.10 3.97
N PRO A 87 -2.34 -12.80 4.12
CA PRO A 87 -1.28 -13.58 3.50
C PRO A 87 -1.22 -14.98 4.11
N VAL A 88 -1.07 -15.98 3.25
CA VAL A 88 -0.94 -17.40 3.61
C VAL A 88 0.54 -17.79 3.69
N PHE A 89 1.43 -17.00 3.08
CA PHE A 89 2.89 -17.17 3.00
C PHE A 89 3.28 -18.38 2.14
N GLY A 90 2.91 -19.61 2.55
CA GLY A 90 3.05 -20.80 1.74
C GLY A 90 4.47 -20.98 1.19
N THR A 91 4.63 -20.97 -0.12
CA THR A 91 5.95 -21.10 -0.79
C THR A 91 6.77 -19.81 -0.79
N MET A 92 6.26 -18.71 -0.23
CA MET A 92 6.84 -17.37 -0.30
C MET A 92 7.03 -16.85 -1.75
N LEU A 93 6.32 -17.44 -2.73
CA LEU A 93 6.30 -16.96 -4.11
C LEU A 93 5.25 -15.86 -4.35
N GLY A 94 4.23 -15.76 -3.50
CA GLY A 94 3.21 -14.70 -3.55
C GLY A 94 2.23 -14.81 -4.72
N THR A 95 2.30 -15.86 -5.53
CA THR A 95 1.44 -16.05 -6.72
C THR A 95 -0.04 -16.15 -6.36
N MET A 96 -0.38 -16.86 -5.29
CA MET A 96 -1.76 -17.02 -4.83
C MET A 96 -2.33 -15.69 -4.34
N GLU A 97 -1.58 -14.97 -3.52
CA GLU A 97 -1.96 -13.65 -3.03
C GLU A 97 -2.09 -12.63 -4.17
N LEU A 98 -1.15 -12.64 -5.13
CA LEU A 98 -1.21 -11.78 -6.31
C LEU A 98 -2.44 -12.07 -7.17
N MET A 99 -2.74 -13.35 -7.42
CA MET A 99 -3.97 -13.73 -8.14
C MET A 99 -5.22 -13.26 -7.41
N ARG A 100 -5.29 -13.43 -6.09
CA ARG A 100 -6.44 -12.98 -5.29
C ARG A 100 -6.61 -11.47 -5.32
N ILE A 101 -5.53 -10.71 -5.14
CA ILE A 101 -5.56 -9.23 -5.22
C ILE A 101 -6.00 -8.80 -6.61
N SER A 102 -5.35 -9.33 -7.65
CA SER A 102 -5.63 -8.95 -9.04
C SER A 102 -7.07 -9.24 -9.43
N SER A 103 -7.64 -10.37 -8.98
CA SER A 103 -9.03 -10.75 -9.26
C SER A 103 -10.07 -9.76 -8.73
N LEU A 104 -9.70 -8.90 -7.78
CA LEU A 104 -10.58 -7.92 -7.14
C LEU A 104 -10.30 -6.47 -7.56
N LEU A 105 -9.29 -6.23 -8.40
CA LEU A 105 -8.90 -4.90 -8.85
C LEU A 105 -9.34 -4.60 -10.28
N SER A 106 -9.40 -3.31 -10.62
CA SER A 106 -9.85 -2.81 -11.91
C SER A 106 -8.83 -3.02 -13.03
N THR A 107 -9.23 -2.77 -14.29
CA THR A 107 -8.36 -2.89 -15.47
C THR A 107 -7.07 -2.07 -15.38
N ARG A 108 -7.08 -0.94 -14.67
CA ARG A 108 -5.87 -0.11 -14.44
C ARG A 108 -4.76 -0.89 -13.72
N TRP A 109 -5.13 -1.74 -12.76
CA TRP A 109 -4.17 -2.62 -12.07
C TRP A 109 -3.51 -3.61 -13.02
N TYR A 110 -4.28 -4.18 -13.96
CA TYR A 110 -3.74 -5.09 -14.98
C TYR A 110 -2.82 -4.37 -15.96
N GLY A 111 -3.14 -3.12 -16.32
CA GLY A 111 -2.23 -2.27 -17.11
C GLY A 111 -0.89 -2.07 -16.40
N PHE A 112 -0.92 -1.69 -15.12
CA PHE A 112 0.27 -1.56 -14.28
C PHE A 112 1.10 -2.85 -14.22
N LEU A 113 0.47 -4.00 -13.93
CA LEU A 113 1.17 -5.28 -13.90
C LEU A 113 1.72 -5.71 -15.27
N SER A 114 1.05 -5.35 -16.37
CA SER A 114 1.54 -5.67 -17.70
C SER A 114 2.75 -4.81 -18.09
N GLU A 115 2.85 -3.58 -17.60
CA GLU A 115 3.94 -2.66 -17.93
C GLU A 115 5.15 -2.83 -16.99
N TYR A 116 4.91 -3.12 -15.69
CA TYR A 116 5.95 -3.17 -14.66
C TYR A 116 6.08 -4.53 -13.94
N GLY A 117 5.31 -5.54 -14.32
CA GLY A 117 5.31 -6.84 -13.65
C GLY A 117 6.63 -7.62 -13.73
N ASP A 118 7.49 -7.26 -14.69
CA ASP A 118 8.83 -7.83 -14.87
C ASP A 118 9.94 -6.98 -14.21
N ASP A 119 9.61 -5.79 -13.67
CA ASP A 119 10.57 -4.93 -12.98
C ASP A 119 10.89 -5.49 -11.59
N PRO A 120 12.16 -5.88 -11.30
CA PRO A 120 12.54 -6.39 -10.00
C PRO A 120 12.22 -5.46 -8.82
N GLU A 121 12.28 -4.14 -9.02
CA GLU A 121 11.92 -3.19 -7.96
C GLU A 121 10.43 -3.29 -7.63
N VAL A 122 9.58 -3.33 -8.65
CA VAL A 122 8.12 -3.46 -8.48
C VAL A 122 7.74 -4.83 -7.93
N ILE A 123 8.38 -5.91 -8.40
CA ILE A 123 8.18 -7.26 -7.86
C ILE A 123 8.49 -7.27 -6.36
N HIS A 124 9.63 -6.73 -5.92
CA HIS A 124 9.96 -6.72 -4.50
C HIS A 124 9.02 -5.82 -3.70
N ALA A 125 8.62 -4.65 -4.22
CA ALA A 125 7.66 -3.77 -3.56
C ALA A 125 6.28 -4.44 -3.41
N LEU A 126 5.87 -5.22 -4.41
CA LEU A 126 4.68 -6.03 -4.42
C LEU A 126 4.75 -7.17 -3.40
N GLU A 127 5.87 -7.86 -3.30
CA GLU A 127 6.11 -8.88 -2.26
C GLU A 127 6.00 -8.27 -0.86
N GLU A 128 6.60 -7.09 -0.63
CA GLU A 128 6.48 -6.39 0.66
C GLU A 128 5.01 -6.06 0.99
N PHE A 129 4.26 -5.58 0.00
CA PHE A 129 2.84 -5.25 0.15
C PHE A 129 1.97 -6.48 0.42
N ILE A 130 2.22 -7.57 -0.30
CA ILE A 130 1.48 -8.83 -0.19
C ILE A 130 1.73 -9.47 1.17
N PHE A 131 2.99 -9.78 1.48
CA PHE A 131 3.35 -10.51 2.68
C PHE A 131 3.24 -9.65 3.93
N GLY A 132 3.29 -8.32 3.79
CA GLY A 132 3.36 -7.45 4.94
C GLY A 132 4.67 -7.61 5.70
N LEU A 133 5.74 -7.85 4.97
CA LEU A 133 7.09 -7.98 5.48
C LEU A 133 7.98 -7.01 4.71
N THR A 134 9.06 -6.52 5.31
CA THR A 134 10.06 -5.80 4.53
C THR A 134 10.89 -6.79 3.70
N TYR A 135 11.55 -6.32 2.65
CA TYR A 135 12.43 -7.12 1.82
C TYR A 135 13.47 -7.88 2.64
N GLU A 136 14.05 -7.25 3.67
CA GLU A 136 15.01 -7.91 4.56
C GLU A 136 14.39 -9.08 5.33
N GLN A 137 13.14 -8.92 5.77
CA GLN A 137 12.40 -9.98 6.44
C GLN A 137 12.08 -11.12 5.47
N ILE A 138 11.64 -10.80 4.24
CA ILE A 138 11.38 -11.78 3.18
C ILE A 138 12.66 -12.56 2.85
N ALA A 139 13.78 -11.86 2.69
CA ALA A 139 15.09 -12.46 2.42
C ALA A 139 15.52 -13.40 3.56
N ARG A 140 15.38 -12.97 4.82
CA ARG A 140 15.67 -13.79 6.01
C ARG A 140 14.82 -15.06 6.06
N VAL A 141 13.54 -14.96 5.72
CA VAL A 141 12.63 -16.11 5.68
C VAL A 141 13.02 -17.09 4.57
N ARG A 142 13.27 -16.58 3.35
CA ARG A 142 13.72 -17.40 2.23
C ARG A 142 15.05 -18.10 2.51
N GLU A 143 15.98 -17.43 3.20
CA GLU A 143 17.25 -18.01 3.62
C GLU A 143 17.05 -19.13 4.65
N ALA A 144 16.19 -18.89 5.65
CA ALA A 144 15.86 -19.89 6.66
C ALA A 144 15.14 -21.12 6.05
N MET A 145 14.23 -20.92 5.09
CA MET A 145 13.59 -22.00 4.34
C MET A 145 14.62 -22.85 3.58
N ARG A 146 15.57 -22.19 2.89
CA ARG A 146 16.67 -22.88 2.18
C ARG A 146 17.56 -23.68 3.13
N THR A 147 17.94 -23.09 4.27
CA THR A 147 18.80 -23.72 5.29
C THR A 147 18.12 -24.92 5.96
N ARG A 148 16.80 -24.83 6.21
CA ARG A 148 16.00 -25.90 6.83
C ARG A 148 15.49 -26.93 5.83
N HIS A 149 15.74 -26.73 4.53
CA HIS A 149 15.20 -27.54 3.43
C HIS A 149 13.67 -27.66 3.43
N VAL A 150 12.99 -26.58 3.77
CA VAL A 150 11.52 -26.48 3.81
C VAL A 150 11.04 -25.65 2.62
N SER A 151 10.01 -26.12 1.92
CA SER A 151 9.43 -25.47 0.74
C SER A 151 8.16 -24.67 1.02
N VAL A 152 7.54 -24.87 2.17
CA VAL A 152 6.27 -24.23 2.57
C VAL A 152 6.40 -23.78 4.01
N ILE A 153 5.97 -22.55 4.30
CA ILE A 153 5.97 -21.99 5.64
C ILE A 153 4.59 -21.47 6.02
N ASP A 154 4.19 -21.65 7.27
CA ASP A 154 3.00 -21.03 7.84
C ASP A 154 3.32 -19.79 8.70
N ARG A 155 2.30 -19.21 9.34
CA ARG A 155 2.45 -18.02 10.18
C ARG A 155 3.22 -18.28 11.48
N GLU A 156 3.09 -19.46 12.07
CA GLU A 156 3.75 -19.81 13.33
C GLU A 156 5.25 -20.02 13.12
N GLU A 157 5.59 -20.71 12.05
CA GLU A 157 6.97 -20.89 11.61
C GLU A 157 7.62 -19.57 11.22
N LEU A 158 6.88 -18.68 10.54
CA LEU A 158 7.33 -17.32 10.20
C LEU A 158 7.72 -16.52 11.45
N ASN A 159 6.88 -16.54 12.49
CA ASN A 159 7.16 -15.89 13.77
C ASN A 159 8.44 -16.42 14.40
N THR A 160 8.58 -17.75 14.39
CA THR A 160 9.75 -18.43 14.94
C THR A 160 11.04 -18.03 14.20
N ILE A 161 11.00 -17.87 12.88
CA ILE A 161 12.17 -17.48 12.07
C ILE A 161 12.56 -16.02 12.28
N LEU A 162 11.57 -15.15 12.34
CA LEU A 162 11.80 -13.71 12.43
C LEU A 162 12.05 -13.24 13.86
N GLU A 163 11.92 -14.13 14.86
CA GLU A 163 11.99 -13.82 16.29
C GLU A 163 11.07 -12.64 16.66
N LEU A 164 9.98 -12.50 15.90
CA LEU A 164 9.01 -11.46 16.11
C LEU A 164 8.11 -11.91 17.25
N GLU A 165 7.96 -11.05 18.27
CA GLU A 165 6.92 -11.25 19.28
C GLU A 165 5.52 -11.20 18.65
N MET A 166 5.37 -10.55 17.49
CA MET A 166 4.15 -10.50 16.69
C MET A 166 4.46 -10.31 15.19
N VAL A 167 3.93 -11.16 14.29
CA VAL A 167 3.74 -10.78 12.87
C VAL A 167 3.04 -9.42 12.85
N PRO A 168 3.44 -8.48 11.98
CA PRO A 168 2.70 -7.24 11.76
C PRO A 168 1.23 -7.60 11.61
N ASP A 169 0.47 -7.16 12.61
CA ASP A 169 -0.96 -7.40 12.74
C ASP A 169 -1.62 -7.38 11.36
N ASP A 170 -2.42 -8.42 11.07
CA ASP A 170 -3.31 -8.38 9.90
C ASP A 170 -3.97 -7.00 9.87
N VAL A 171 -4.06 -6.39 8.70
CA VAL A 171 -4.69 -5.06 8.46
C VAL A 171 -6.22 -5.18 8.66
N SER A 172 -6.64 -6.03 9.58
CA SER A 172 -7.99 -6.44 9.86
C SER A 172 -8.80 -5.31 10.48
N ASP A 173 -10.09 -5.53 10.35
CA ASP A 173 -11.22 -4.61 10.23
C ASP A 173 -11.56 -3.78 11.49
N VAL A 174 -10.63 -3.63 12.43
CA VAL A 174 -10.90 -2.99 13.72
C VAL A 174 -10.28 -1.60 13.83
N ASP A 175 -9.10 -1.38 13.24
CA ASP A 175 -8.38 -0.12 13.38
C ASP A 175 -7.71 0.33 12.07
N PRO A 176 -8.25 1.35 11.39
CA PRO A 176 -7.67 1.90 10.16
C PRO A 176 -6.22 2.35 10.34
N ARG A 177 -5.78 2.69 11.55
CA ARG A 177 -4.38 3.09 11.80
C ARG A 177 -3.38 1.96 11.54
N ARG A 178 -3.79 0.69 11.68
CA ARG A 178 -2.91 -0.46 11.36
C ARG A 178 -2.46 -0.45 9.90
N MET A 179 -3.34 -0.02 9.01
CA MET A 179 -3.05 0.16 7.59
C MET A 179 -1.97 1.22 7.37
N TYR A 180 -2.10 2.36 8.04
CA TYR A 180 -1.13 3.44 7.95
C TYR A 180 0.23 3.04 8.54
N LEU A 181 0.24 2.37 9.69
CA LEU A 181 1.48 1.84 10.28
C LEU A 181 2.16 0.81 9.38
N PHE A 182 1.37 -0.04 8.72
CA PHE A 182 1.87 -1.00 7.74
C PHE A 182 2.57 -0.28 6.58
N TYR A 183 1.93 0.74 6.02
CA TYR A 183 2.51 1.58 4.97
C TYR A 183 3.79 2.26 5.44
N GLN A 184 3.74 3.00 6.56
CA GLN A 184 4.87 3.74 7.09
C GLN A 184 6.10 2.87 7.33
N ARG A 185 5.91 1.62 7.77
CA ARG A 185 7.02 0.69 7.97
C ARG A 185 7.71 0.34 6.65
N ARG A 186 6.96 0.10 5.57
CA ARG A 186 7.52 -0.15 4.23
C ARG A 186 8.14 1.11 3.64
N ALA A 187 7.48 2.26 3.75
CA ALA A 187 8.01 3.54 3.30
C ALA A 187 9.37 3.85 3.96
N LYS A 188 9.47 3.72 5.29
CA LYS A 188 10.74 3.89 6.01
C LYS A 188 11.83 2.89 5.58
N ALA A 189 11.45 1.66 5.22
CA ALA A 189 12.40 0.67 4.74
C ALA A 189 12.91 1.04 3.32
N ALA A 190 12.01 1.46 2.43
CA ALA A 190 12.33 1.97 1.11
C ALA A 190 13.25 3.20 1.20
N ASP A 191 12.94 4.17 2.07
CA ASP A 191 13.78 5.36 2.29
C ASP A 191 15.19 4.98 2.75
N ARG A 192 15.31 4.05 3.69
CA ARG A 192 16.63 3.57 4.14
C ARG A 192 17.45 2.99 3.00
N ARG A 193 16.82 2.24 2.08
CA ARG A 193 17.46 1.69 0.87
C ARG A 193 17.72 2.75 -0.20
N ARG A 194 16.97 3.84 -0.20
CA ARG A 194 17.23 4.99 -1.09
C ARG A 194 18.50 5.73 -0.66
N PHE A 195 18.72 5.89 0.64
CA PHE A 195 19.89 6.61 1.19
C PHE A 195 21.10 5.73 1.50
N SER A 196 20.98 4.41 1.41
CA SER A 196 22.06 3.45 1.65
C SER A 196 22.01 2.34 0.61
N PRO A 197 23.15 1.77 0.16
CA PRO A 197 23.19 0.75 -0.89
C PRO A 197 22.73 -0.63 -0.39
N LEU A 198 21.53 -0.70 0.16
CA LEU A 198 20.90 -1.90 0.67
C LEU A 198 20.03 -2.53 -0.44
N PRO A 199 19.98 -3.86 -0.53
CA PRO A 199 19.17 -4.54 -1.52
C PRO A 199 17.67 -4.40 -1.23
N GLY A 200 16.85 -4.47 -2.27
CA GLY A 200 15.39 -4.40 -2.18
C GLY A 200 14.82 -3.15 -2.86
N PRO A 201 13.52 -2.93 -2.75
CA PRO A 201 12.84 -1.85 -3.44
C PRO A 201 13.10 -0.51 -2.75
N THR A 202 13.43 0.53 -3.53
CA THR A 202 13.66 1.90 -3.04
C THR A 202 12.40 2.77 -3.08
N ARG A 203 11.30 2.17 -3.55
CA ARG A 203 9.97 2.76 -3.71
C ARG A 203 8.93 1.79 -3.19
N THR A 204 7.83 2.32 -2.68
CA THR A 204 6.69 1.49 -2.29
C THR A 204 5.84 1.12 -3.51
N LEU A 205 5.02 0.06 -3.40
CA LEU A 205 4.07 -0.31 -4.46
C LEU A 205 3.10 0.85 -4.76
N GLU A 206 2.68 1.58 -3.73
CA GLU A 206 1.80 2.72 -3.83
C GLU A 206 2.43 3.86 -4.64
N GLU A 207 3.71 4.16 -4.38
CA GLU A 207 4.48 5.15 -5.13
C GLU A 207 4.62 4.74 -6.60
N ALA A 208 5.01 3.50 -6.87
CA ALA A 208 5.16 2.98 -8.23
C ALA A 208 3.84 3.04 -9.03
N LEU A 209 2.73 2.63 -8.41
CA LEU A 209 1.41 2.66 -9.04
C LEU A 209 0.96 4.09 -9.33
N LEU A 210 1.17 5.01 -8.39
CA LEU A 210 0.71 6.39 -8.55
C LEU A 210 1.52 7.16 -9.59
N VAL A 211 2.84 6.94 -9.64
CA VAL A 211 3.70 7.51 -10.70
C VAL A 211 3.24 7.03 -12.07
N GLN A 212 2.97 5.73 -12.22
CA GLN A 212 2.48 5.16 -13.47
C GLN A 212 1.17 5.80 -13.93
N MET A 213 0.22 5.98 -13.00
CA MET A 213 -1.06 6.63 -13.31
C MET A 213 -0.89 8.10 -13.74
N ILE A 214 0.01 8.84 -13.07
CA ILE A 214 0.35 10.22 -13.45
C ILE A 214 0.99 10.26 -14.85
N GLU A 215 1.87 9.32 -15.16
CA GLU A 215 2.54 9.23 -16.45
C GLU A 215 1.55 8.88 -17.58
N GLU A 216 0.61 7.97 -17.35
CA GLU A 216 -0.50 7.70 -18.28
C GLU A 216 -1.36 8.95 -18.55
N GLN A 217 -1.76 9.67 -17.49
CA GLN A 217 -2.56 10.90 -17.62
C GLN A 217 -1.80 11.99 -18.39
N THR A 218 -0.50 12.13 -18.13
CA THR A 218 0.37 13.09 -18.81
C THR A 218 0.54 12.71 -20.29
N ARG A 219 0.66 11.41 -20.61
CA ARG A 219 0.75 10.89 -21.98
C ARG A 219 -0.54 11.09 -22.77
N ASN A 220 -1.69 10.89 -22.13
CA ASN A 220 -3.01 10.99 -22.78
C ASN A 220 -3.52 12.43 -22.95
N GLY A 221 -2.81 13.43 -22.43
CA GLY A 221 -3.22 14.84 -22.52
C GLY A 221 -4.52 15.13 -21.78
N ASP A 222 -4.93 14.25 -20.87
CA ASP A 222 -6.26 14.20 -20.27
C ASP A 222 -6.38 15.17 -19.09
N TYR A 223 -5.96 16.43 -19.28
CA TYR A 223 -6.34 17.55 -18.41
C TYR A 223 -6.53 18.81 -19.26
N HIS A 224 -7.79 19.24 -19.35
CA HIS A 224 -8.12 20.62 -19.70
C HIS A 224 -7.47 21.55 -18.67
N GLU A 225 -6.66 22.48 -19.17
CA GLU A 225 -6.26 23.69 -18.43
C GLU A 225 -7.53 24.46 -18.02
N ALA A 226 -8.09 24.14 -16.87
CA ALA A 226 -9.11 24.96 -16.22
C ALA A 226 -8.56 25.32 -14.84
N TRP A 227 -8.18 26.58 -14.75
CA TRP A 227 -7.71 27.34 -13.60
C TRP A 227 -8.58 27.14 -12.36
#